data_AF-A0A846H849-F1
#
_entry.id   AF-A0A846H849-F1
#
_cell.length_a   1.000
_cell.length_b   1.000
_cell.length_c   1.000
_cell.angle_alpha   90.00
_cell.angle_beta   90.00
_cell.angle_gamma   90.00
#
_symmetry.space_group_name_H-M   'P 1'
#
loop_
_entity.id
_entity.type
_entity.pdbx_description
1 polymer ?
#
loop_
_entity_poly.entity_id
_entity_poly.type
_entity_poly.pdbx_seq_one_letter_code
_entity_poly.pdbx_strand_id
1 'polypeptide(L)'
;MNLENKTLLITGIGGFIGLRATELAIAHNMHVRGLQHSLAKAKLAQNLGAEVVIGSITDPIAASHACQGVDIVMHTAALVKEGGALEEFREVNVGGSLNMAHAAKNAGAKIFIHISSVMVYGFNYPNKVTESGPFYGDNNPYCQTKIEAEKELLKLNSPDFGVIIIRPADVYGPGSNSWVIRPLSLMHKRKFFLPNGGSGIMNHIYIDNLIDAIFLAIEKEAYGEAFNVTDGQETTWKEYATRLAKVANLPKPFSLPASVVKFLIKLQCLQQKMLGQEVDILPESIDFLTRRYAYSIEKAKNQLGYTPNVSLDQGMEFVQEWLKKTDIKKLIS
;
A
#
# COMPACT_ATOMS: atom_id res chain seq x y z
N MET A 1 -19.23 -14.23 -3.03
CA MET A 1 -19.85 -13.64 -1.82
C MET A 1 -20.53 -12.31 -2.12
N ASN A 2 -21.75 -12.05 -1.62
CA ASN A 2 -22.36 -10.71 -1.62
C ASN A 2 -21.80 -9.89 -0.44
N LEU A 3 -21.40 -8.64 -0.69
CA LEU A 3 -20.83 -7.73 0.31
C LEU A 3 -21.88 -7.06 1.21
N GLU A 4 -23.10 -6.87 0.72
CA GLU A 4 -24.14 -6.15 1.46
C GLU A 4 -24.47 -6.83 2.81
N ASN A 5 -24.60 -6.02 3.87
CA ASN A 5 -24.80 -6.43 5.26
C ASN A 5 -23.67 -7.32 5.85
N LYS A 6 -22.53 -7.46 5.17
CA LYS A 6 -21.36 -8.14 5.72
C LYS A 6 -20.61 -7.26 6.70
N THR A 7 -20.01 -7.89 7.71
CA THR A 7 -19.13 -7.21 8.66
C THR A 7 -17.69 -7.33 8.21
N LEU A 8 -17.09 -6.20 7.84
CA LEU A 8 -15.70 -6.07 7.40
C LEU A 8 -14.83 -5.52 8.53
N LEU A 9 -13.84 -6.30 8.96
CA LEU A 9 -12.77 -5.82 9.83
C LEU A 9 -11.60 -5.29 9.01
N ILE A 10 -11.20 -4.04 9.23
CA ILE A 10 -10.03 -3.43 8.59
C ILE A 10 -8.93 -3.23 9.65
N THR A 11 -7.80 -3.92 9.52
CA THR A 11 -6.62 -3.61 10.35
C THR A 11 -5.90 -2.39 9.79
N GLY A 12 -5.38 -1.52 10.65
CA GLY A 12 -4.75 -0.28 10.19
C GLY A 12 -5.76 0.72 9.60
N ILE A 13 -7.03 0.62 10.02
CA ILE A 13 -8.18 1.36 9.47
C ILE A 13 -7.97 2.87 9.35
N GLY A 14 -7.18 3.47 10.24
CA GLY A 14 -6.88 4.90 10.22
C GLY A 14 -5.73 5.31 9.28
N GLY A 15 -5.23 4.40 8.45
CA GLY A 15 -4.26 4.66 7.39
C GLY A 15 -4.92 5.04 6.07
N PHE A 16 -4.11 5.42 5.07
CA PHE A 16 -4.60 5.87 3.76
C PHE A 16 -5.54 4.86 3.08
N ILE A 17 -5.11 3.60 2.97
CA ILE A 17 -5.92 2.53 2.37
C ILE A 17 -7.12 2.22 3.26
N GLY A 18 -6.91 2.08 4.58
CA GLY A 18 -7.97 1.72 5.52
C GLY A 18 -9.11 2.74 5.59
N LEU A 19 -8.81 4.04 5.54
CA LEU A 19 -9.83 5.10 5.57
C LEU A 19 -10.67 5.06 4.29
N ARG A 20 -10.02 4.93 3.13
CA ARG A 20 -10.76 4.86 1.86
C ARG A 20 -11.59 3.58 1.74
N ALA A 21 -11.04 2.45 2.19
CA ALA A 21 -11.78 1.19 2.28
C ALA A 21 -13.00 1.30 3.19
N THR A 22 -12.91 2.05 4.30
CA THR A 22 -14.03 2.31 5.21
C THR A 22 -15.16 3.07 4.50
N GLU A 23 -14.83 4.17 3.82
CA GLU A 23 -15.82 4.98 3.08
C GLU A 23 -16.56 4.15 2.03
N LEU A 24 -15.81 3.38 1.23
CA LEU A 24 -16.37 2.56 0.16
C LEU A 24 -17.16 1.37 0.72
N ALA A 25 -16.69 0.69 1.78
CA ALA A 25 -17.42 -0.40 2.40
C ALA A 25 -18.77 0.06 2.98
N ILE A 26 -18.83 1.23 3.61
CA ILE A 26 -20.09 1.82 4.10
C ILE A 26 -21.02 2.14 2.93
N ALA A 27 -20.49 2.69 1.83
CA ALA A 27 -21.28 2.94 0.61
C ALA A 27 -21.84 1.65 -0.03
N HIS A 28 -21.20 0.50 0.23
CA HIS A 28 -21.66 -0.83 -0.14
C HIS A 28 -22.56 -1.50 0.92
N ASN A 29 -23.13 -0.73 1.86
CA ASN A 29 -23.99 -1.23 2.95
C ASN A 29 -23.31 -2.31 3.81
N MET A 30 -22.00 -2.26 4.00
CA MET A 30 -21.27 -3.13 4.92
C MET A 30 -21.23 -2.52 6.32
N HIS A 31 -21.17 -3.38 7.35
CA HIS A 31 -20.79 -2.96 8.69
C HIS A 31 -19.26 -2.91 8.79
N VAL A 32 -18.68 -1.78 9.19
CA VAL A 32 -17.23 -1.62 9.26
C VAL A 32 -16.75 -1.59 10.69
N ARG A 33 -15.82 -2.51 11.00
CA ARG A 33 -15.03 -2.52 12.22
C ARG A 33 -13.56 -2.28 11.88
N GLY A 34 -12.84 -1.65 12.79
CA GLY A 34 -11.42 -1.38 12.65
C GLY A 34 -10.58 -1.88 13.83
N LEU A 35 -9.33 -2.21 13.57
CA LEU A 35 -8.30 -2.38 14.60
C LEU A 35 -7.16 -1.37 14.35
N GLN A 36 -6.88 -0.52 15.34
CA GLN A 36 -5.88 0.54 15.22
C GLN A 36 -5.17 0.80 16.55
N HIS A 37 -3.83 0.84 16.53
CA HIS A 37 -3.03 1.10 17.74
C HIS A 37 -3.01 2.59 18.12
N SER A 38 -3.13 3.49 17.14
CA SER A 38 -3.09 4.94 17.37
C SER A 38 -4.48 5.51 17.64
N LEU A 39 -4.69 6.05 18.84
CA LEU A 39 -5.94 6.74 19.21
C LEU A 39 -6.31 7.87 18.24
N ALA A 40 -5.32 8.66 17.79
CA ALA A 40 -5.57 9.75 16.85
C ALA A 40 -6.05 9.24 15.49
N LYS A 41 -5.43 8.18 14.97
CA LYS A 41 -5.85 7.56 13.69
C LYS A 41 -7.17 6.81 13.82
N ALA A 42 -7.47 6.23 14.99
CA ALA A 42 -8.74 5.57 15.26
C ALA A 42 -9.92 6.55 15.16
N LYS A 43 -9.75 7.77 15.70
CA LYS A 43 -10.76 8.83 15.61
C LYS A 43 -11.13 9.19 14.17
N LEU A 44 -10.18 9.13 13.24
CA LEU A 44 -10.45 9.40 11.82
C LEU A 44 -11.47 8.39 11.25
N ALA A 45 -11.30 7.10 11.56
CA ALA A 45 -12.23 6.06 11.11
C ALA A 45 -13.57 6.10 11.88
N GLN A 46 -13.56 6.43 13.17
CA GLN A 46 -14.78 6.63 13.96
C GLN A 46 -15.64 7.77 13.40
N ASN A 47 -15.02 8.86 12.94
CA ASN A 47 -15.73 9.97 12.30
C ASN A 47 -16.41 9.58 10.98
N LEU A 48 -15.99 8.48 10.35
CA LEU A 48 -16.65 7.90 9.18
C LEU A 48 -17.80 6.95 9.55
N GLY A 49 -18.00 6.67 10.84
CA GLY A 49 -19.05 5.76 11.33
C GLY A 49 -18.58 4.33 11.61
N ALA A 50 -17.27 4.04 11.57
CA ALA A 50 -16.74 2.71 11.89
C ALA A 50 -16.63 2.47 13.40
N GLU A 51 -16.91 1.24 13.84
CA GLU A 51 -16.53 0.76 15.17
C GLU A 51 -15.02 0.52 15.20
N VAL A 52 -14.29 0.98 16.23
CA VAL A 52 -12.84 0.79 16.27
C VAL A 52 -12.39 0.21 17.61
N VAL A 53 -11.73 -0.95 17.54
CA VAL A 53 -10.98 -1.55 18.63
C VAL A 53 -9.59 -0.91 18.66
N ILE A 54 -9.20 -0.41 19.83
CA ILE A 54 -7.86 0.12 20.04
C ILE A 54 -6.94 -1.02 20.46
N GLY A 55 -5.90 -1.27 19.66
CA GLY A 55 -4.96 -2.36 19.93
C GLY A 55 -3.97 -2.59 18.79
N SER A 56 -2.96 -3.41 19.07
CA SER A 56 -1.97 -3.83 18.07
C SER A 56 -2.42 -5.11 17.36
N ILE A 57 -2.04 -5.26 16.10
CA ILE A 57 -2.17 -6.55 15.39
C ILE A 57 -1.26 -7.64 15.97
N THR A 58 -0.26 -7.26 16.76
CA THR A 58 0.63 -8.20 17.47
C THR A 58 0.08 -8.64 18.82
N ASP A 59 -1.01 -8.02 19.30
CA ASP A 59 -1.69 -8.41 20.55
C ASP A 59 -2.78 -9.45 20.25
N PRO A 60 -2.66 -10.70 20.73
CA PRO A 60 -3.63 -11.75 20.47
C PRO A 60 -5.01 -11.48 21.09
N ILE A 61 -5.08 -10.75 22.21
CA ILE A 61 -6.35 -10.43 22.88
C ILE A 61 -7.11 -9.39 22.04
N ALA A 62 -6.42 -8.32 21.63
CA ALA A 62 -7.00 -7.30 20.77
C ALA A 62 -7.42 -7.88 19.41
N ALA A 63 -6.60 -8.74 18.80
CA ALA A 63 -6.91 -9.43 17.55
C ALA A 63 -8.15 -10.32 17.68
N SER A 64 -8.23 -11.15 18.73
CA SER A 64 -9.38 -12.02 18.98
C SER A 64 -10.66 -11.20 19.18
N HIS A 65 -10.62 -10.14 19.99
CA HIS A 65 -11.77 -9.28 20.23
C HIS A 65 -12.24 -8.58 18.94
N ALA A 66 -11.31 -8.05 18.14
CA ALA A 66 -11.63 -7.37 16.88
C ALA A 66 -12.31 -8.30 15.87
N CYS A 67 -11.94 -9.59 15.85
CA CYS A 67 -12.49 -10.58 14.91
C CYS A 67 -13.87 -11.15 15.32
N GLN A 68 -14.42 -10.82 16.48
CA GLN A 68 -15.72 -11.38 16.91
C GLN A 68 -16.87 -10.92 16.00
N GLY A 69 -17.55 -11.89 15.36
CA GLY A 69 -18.73 -11.63 14.53
C GLY A 69 -18.43 -11.01 13.18
N VAL A 70 -17.18 -11.06 12.70
CA VAL A 70 -16.78 -10.49 11.40
C VAL A 70 -16.85 -11.55 10.30
N ASP A 71 -17.31 -11.18 9.11
CA ASP A 71 -17.35 -12.07 7.95
C ASP A 71 -16.02 -12.05 7.19
N ILE A 72 -15.40 -10.87 7.10
CA ILE A 72 -14.24 -10.60 6.26
C ILE A 72 -13.21 -9.80 7.05
N VAL A 73 -11.93 -10.12 6.89
CA VAL A 73 -10.82 -9.31 7.40
C VAL A 73 -10.00 -8.75 6.24
N MET A 74 -9.92 -7.44 6.14
CA MET A 74 -9.00 -6.72 5.25
C MET A 74 -7.78 -6.24 6.05
N HIS A 75 -6.67 -6.96 5.91
CA HIS A 75 -5.46 -6.70 6.66
C HIS A 75 -4.57 -5.67 5.94
N THR A 76 -4.72 -4.39 6.30
CA THR A 76 -3.92 -3.28 5.72
C THR A 76 -2.77 -2.82 6.62
N ALA A 77 -2.77 -3.22 7.89
CA ALA A 77 -1.72 -2.86 8.84
C ALA A 77 -0.38 -3.50 8.45
N ALA A 78 0.67 -2.69 8.41
CA ALA A 78 2.04 -3.15 8.18
C ALA A 78 3.03 -2.10 8.70
N LEU A 79 4.23 -2.53 9.04
CA LEU A 79 5.40 -1.67 9.15
C LEU A 79 5.93 -1.39 7.73
N VAL A 80 5.79 -0.13 7.29
CA VAL A 80 6.24 0.34 5.97
C VAL A 80 7.28 1.43 6.16
N LYS A 81 8.56 1.05 6.08
CA LYS A 81 9.72 1.95 6.20
C LYS A 81 10.74 1.64 5.11
N GLU A 82 11.56 2.62 4.73
CA GLU A 82 12.63 2.45 3.72
C GLU A 82 13.79 1.57 4.24
N GLY A 83 13.97 1.49 5.55
CA GLY A 83 14.96 0.65 6.22
C GLY A 83 14.62 0.40 7.69
N GLY A 84 15.41 -0.43 8.35
CA GLY A 84 15.25 -0.81 9.76
C GLY A 84 15.73 -2.23 10.03
N ALA A 85 15.62 -2.69 11.28
CA ALA A 85 15.99 -4.05 11.67
C ALA A 85 14.98 -5.06 11.13
N LEU A 86 15.46 -6.13 10.49
CA LEU A 86 14.61 -7.17 9.90
C LEU A 86 13.64 -7.79 10.91
N GLU A 87 14.08 -7.99 12.16
CA GLU A 87 13.24 -8.57 13.21
C GLU A 87 12.04 -7.69 13.57
N GLU A 88 12.17 -6.36 13.57
CA GLU A 88 11.02 -5.45 13.78
C GLU A 88 9.99 -5.59 12.65
N PHE A 89 10.47 -5.71 11.41
CA PHE A 89 9.60 -5.98 10.27
C PHE A 89 8.93 -7.35 10.40
N ARG A 90 9.65 -8.38 10.84
CA ARG A 90 9.10 -9.74 10.99
C ARG A 90 8.03 -9.79 12.06
N GLU A 91 8.28 -9.18 13.22
CA GLU A 91 7.32 -9.11 14.32
C GLU A 91 5.97 -8.56 13.86
N VAL A 92 6.00 -7.43 13.14
CA VAL A 92 4.77 -6.76 12.70
C VAL A 92 4.19 -7.38 11.42
N ASN A 93 4.98 -7.48 10.35
CA ASN A 93 4.48 -7.86 9.03
C ASN A 93 4.23 -9.36 8.89
N VAL A 94 4.98 -10.21 9.59
CA VAL A 94 4.77 -11.66 9.56
C VAL A 94 3.97 -12.09 10.79
N GLY A 95 4.50 -11.82 11.99
CA GLY A 95 3.87 -12.19 13.25
C GLY A 95 2.47 -11.58 13.44
N GLY A 96 2.36 -10.26 13.26
CA GLY A 96 1.08 -9.56 13.35
C GLY A 96 0.05 -10.01 12.29
N SER A 97 0.51 -10.28 11.06
CA SER A 97 -0.37 -10.83 10.00
C SER A 97 -0.90 -12.21 10.36
N LEU A 98 -0.03 -13.11 10.85
CA LEU A 98 -0.42 -14.45 11.25
C LEU A 98 -1.34 -14.44 12.47
N ASN A 99 -1.06 -13.60 13.46
CA ASN A 99 -1.93 -13.42 14.63
C ASN A 99 -3.35 -13.03 14.20
N MET A 100 -3.47 -12.04 13.29
CA MET A 100 -4.77 -11.63 12.76
C MET A 100 -5.46 -12.73 11.94
N ALA A 101 -4.72 -13.46 11.11
CA ALA A 101 -5.29 -14.54 10.30
C ALA A 101 -5.79 -15.71 11.16
N HIS A 102 -5.03 -16.10 12.19
CA HIS A 102 -5.44 -17.10 13.16
C HIS A 102 -6.67 -16.64 13.96
N ALA A 103 -6.68 -15.39 14.45
CA ALA A 103 -7.82 -14.83 15.15
C ALA A 103 -9.09 -14.80 14.27
N ALA A 104 -8.96 -14.40 13.01
CA ALA A 104 -10.05 -14.39 12.03
C ALA A 104 -10.60 -15.80 11.79
N LYS A 105 -9.71 -16.76 11.53
CA LYS A 105 -10.08 -18.16 11.30
C LYS A 105 -10.80 -18.76 12.51
N ASN A 106 -10.28 -18.53 13.72
CA ASN A 106 -10.88 -19.04 14.96
C ASN A 106 -12.23 -18.38 15.27
N ALA A 107 -12.43 -17.13 14.86
CA ALA A 107 -13.70 -16.43 15.02
C ALA A 107 -14.75 -16.79 13.95
N GLY A 108 -14.38 -17.61 12.96
CA GLY A 108 -15.28 -18.05 11.90
C GLY A 108 -15.44 -17.08 10.73
N ALA A 109 -14.55 -16.09 10.61
CA ALA A 109 -14.50 -15.25 9.41
C ALA A 109 -14.28 -16.14 8.18
N LYS A 110 -14.86 -15.76 7.03
CA LYS A 110 -14.79 -16.54 5.80
C LYS A 110 -13.60 -16.16 4.93
N ILE A 111 -13.22 -14.88 4.94
CA ILE A 111 -12.21 -14.35 4.02
C ILE A 111 -11.20 -13.50 4.79
N PHE A 112 -9.91 -13.74 4.51
CA PHE A 112 -8.80 -12.93 4.97
C PHE A 112 -8.03 -12.36 3.76
N ILE A 113 -8.18 -11.06 3.53
CA ILE A 113 -7.42 -10.33 2.52
C ILE A 113 -6.12 -9.84 3.15
N HIS A 114 -4.98 -10.26 2.61
CA HIS A 114 -3.68 -9.72 2.96
C HIS A 114 -3.23 -8.68 1.93
N ILE A 115 -3.02 -7.44 2.37
CA ILE A 115 -2.39 -6.42 1.53
C ILE A 115 -0.87 -6.62 1.57
N SER A 116 -0.35 -7.28 0.54
CA SER A 116 1.07 -7.43 0.28
C SER A 116 1.58 -6.23 -0.54
N SER A 117 2.52 -6.44 -1.47
CA SER A 117 3.05 -5.43 -2.38
C SER A 117 3.73 -6.09 -3.57
N VAL A 118 3.73 -5.42 -4.72
CA VAL A 118 4.60 -5.81 -5.85
C VAL A 118 6.11 -5.76 -5.51
N MET A 119 6.48 -5.17 -4.37
CA MET A 119 7.84 -5.19 -3.85
C MET A 119 8.37 -6.60 -3.53
N VAL A 120 7.51 -7.62 -3.50
CA VAL A 120 7.95 -9.04 -3.43
C VAL A 120 8.83 -9.45 -4.62
N TYR A 121 8.80 -8.72 -5.73
CA TYR A 121 9.65 -8.92 -6.90
C TYR A 121 10.95 -8.10 -6.85
N GLY A 122 11.20 -7.34 -5.78
CA GLY A 122 12.34 -6.43 -5.69
C GLY A 122 12.32 -5.32 -6.75
N PHE A 123 13.51 -4.85 -7.12
CA PHE A 123 13.69 -3.72 -8.06
C PHE A 123 14.06 -4.15 -9.49
N ASN A 124 14.45 -5.41 -9.68
CA ASN A 124 14.85 -5.94 -10.98
C ASN A 124 14.08 -7.22 -11.26
N TYR A 125 13.05 -7.10 -12.09
CA TYR A 125 12.13 -8.18 -12.46
C TYR A 125 11.92 -8.16 -13.97
N PRO A 126 11.47 -9.28 -14.58
CA PRO A 126 11.23 -9.34 -16.02
C PRO A 126 10.07 -8.43 -16.44
N ASN A 127 10.05 -8.05 -17.72
CA ASN A 127 8.96 -7.25 -18.26
C ASN A 127 7.61 -7.96 -18.09
N LYS A 128 6.60 -7.24 -17.58
CA LYS A 128 5.25 -7.79 -17.32
C LYS A 128 5.29 -9.03 -16.43
N VAL A 129 6.09 -8.99 -15.35
CA VAL A 129 6.14 -10.07 -14.37
C VAL A 129 4.73 -10.41 -13.84
N THR A 130 4.42 -11.70 -13.79
CA THR A 130 3.14 -12.27 -13.34
C THR A 130 3.24 -12.76 -11.89
N GLU A 131 2.14 -13.26 -11.33
CA GLU A 131 2.08 -13.80 -9.97
C GLU A 131 2.93 -15.05 -9.75
N SER A 132 3.30 -15.74 -10.84
CA SER A 132 4.26 -16.86 -10.87
C SER A 132 5.72 -16.42 -11.02
N GLY A 133 5.97 -15.11 -11.08
CA GLY A 133 7.32 -14.56 -11.17
C GLY A 133 8.17 -14.84 -9.93
N PRO A 134 9.50 -14.83 -10.07
CA PRO A 134 10.40 -15.08 -8.95
C PRO A 134 10.30 -13.97 -7.91
N PHE A 135 10.28 -14.37 -6.63
CA PHE A 135 10.41 -13.43 -5.52
C PHE A 135 11.87 -13.01 -5.33
N TYR A 136 12.07 -11.75 -4.97
CA TYR A 136 13.37 -11.16 -4.66
C TYR A 136 13.26 -10.29 -3.40
N GLY A 137 13.73 -10.83 -2.27
CA GLY A 137 13.75 -10.13 -0.98
C GLY A 137 15.11 -9.52 -0.63
N ASP A 138 16.17 -9.82 -1.39
CA ASP A 138 17.55 -9.56 -0.95
C ASP A 138 17.77 -8.10 -0.55
N ASN A 139 18.32 -7.91 0.65
CA ASN A 139 18.72 -6.62 1.24
C ASN A 139 17.60 -5.59 1.52
N ASN A 140 16.32 -5.97 1.44
CA ASN A 140 15.22 -5.10 1.88
C ASN A 140 14.27 -5.82 2.86
N PRO A 141 14.24 -5.43 4.16
CA PRO A 141 13.37 -6.03 5.16
C PRO A 141 11.89 -6.03 4.83
N TYR A 142 11.39 -4.98 4.16
CA TYR A 142 10.00 -4.92 3.74
C TYR A 142 9.70 -5.98 2.68
N CYS A 143 10.54 -6.11 1.66
CA CYS A 143 10.38 -7.14 0.62
C CYS A 143 10.41 -8.55 1.23
N GLN A 144 11.40 -8.85 2.08
CA GLN A 144 11.53 -10.16 2.73
C GLN A 144 10.28 -10.51 3.54
N THR A 145 9.83 -9.58 4.38
CA THR A 145 8.72 -9.87 5.29
C THR A 145 7.36 -9.94 4.60
N LYS A 146 7.17 -9.26 3.46
CA LYS A 146 5.99 -9.47 2.61
C LYS A 146 6.00 -10.85 1.96
N ILE A 147 7.15 -11.32 1.45
CA ILE A 147 7.30 -12.68 0.91
C ILE A 147 7.03 -13.74 1.99
N GLU A 148 7.64 -13.57 3.17
CA GLU A 148 7.47 -14.48 4.31
C GLU A 148 5.99 -14.53 4.75
N ALA A 149 5.33 -13.37 4.89
CA ALA A 149 3.92 -13.30 5.27
C ALA A 149 3.01 -13.99 4.25
N GLU A 150 3.19 -13.74 2.94
CA GLU A 150 2.40 -14.40 1.90
C GLU A 150 2.51 -15.93 1.98
N LYS A 151 3.74 -16.44 2.12
CA LYS A 151 4.00 -17.87 2.22
C LYS A 151 3.31 -18.51 3.42
N GLU A 152 3.42 -17.90 4.60
CA GLU A 152 2.84 -18.45 5.82
C GLU A 152 1.32 -18.32 5.86
N LEU A 153 0.76 -17.21 5.37
CA LEU A 153 -0.69 -16.98 5.31
C LEU A 153 -1.38 -17.95 4.34
N LEU A 154 -0.79 -18.23 3.17
CA LEU A 154 -1.38 -19.17 2.20
C LEU A 154 -1.55 -20.58 2.75
N LYS A 155 -0.73 -20.99 3.74
CA LYS A 155 -0.90 -22.29 4.42
C LYS A 155 -2.18 -22.37 5.25
N LEU A 156 -2.77 -21.23 5.62
CA LEU A 156 -4.02 -21.18 6.39
C LEU A 156 -5.26 -21.31 5.50
N ASN A 157 -5.10 -21.17 4.18
CA ASN A 157 -6.17 -21.26 3.20
C ASN A 157 -6.86 -22.63 3.24
N SER A 158 -8.18 -22.62 3.28
CA SER A 158 -9.02 -23.82 3.29
C SER A 158 -10.41 -23.50 2.73
N PRO A 159 -11.23 -24.50 2.36
CA PRO A 159 -12.60 -24.25 1.89
C PRO A 159 -13.46 -23.39 2.84
N ASP A 160 -13.21 -23.47 4.15
CA ASP A 160 -13.94 -22.71 5.17
C ASP A 160 -13.30 -21.37 5.55
N PHE A 161 -12.09 -21.10 5.07
CA PHE A 161 -11.31 -19.88 5.37
C PHE A 161 -10.42 -19.53 4.18
N GLY A 162 -10.91 -18.62 3.35
CA GLY A 162 -10.23 -18.15 2.15
C GLY A 162 -9.18 -17.10 2.46
N VAL A 163 -7.93 -17.37 2.11
CA VAL A 163 -6.85 -16.37 2.15
C VAL A 163 -6.64 -15.83 0.74
N ILE A 164 -6.66 -14.51 0.57
CA ILE A 164 -6.44 -13.85 -0.72
C ILE A 164 -5.34 -12.81 -0.56
N ILE A 165 -4.37 -12.80 -1.45
CA ILE A 165 -3.26 -11.86 -1.45
C ILE A 165 -3.48 -10.81 -2.53
N ILE A 166 -3.42 -9.54 -2.14
CA ILE A 166 -3.42 -8.41 -3.07
C ILE A 166 -2.04 -7.77 -3.03
N ARG A 167 -1.37 -7.71 -4.17
CA ARG A 167 -0.06 -7.06 -4.36
C ARG A 167 -0.28 -5.73 -5.08
N PRO A 168 -0.66 -4.66 -4.36
CA PRO A 168 -0.73 -3.34 -4.95
C PRO A 168 0.66 -2.82 -5.29
N ALA A 169 0.70 -1.94 -6.28
CA ALA A 169 1.87 -1.15 -6.60
C ALA A 169 1.82 0.24 -5.95
N ASP A 170 2.08 1.31 -6.71
CA ASP A 170 2.31 2.65 -6.17
C ASP A 170 0.95 3.37 -5.92
N VAL A 171 0.32 3.09 -4.76
CA VAL A 171 -1.07 3.51 -4.44
C VAL A 171 -1.21 5.02 -4.19
N TYR A 172 -1.79 5.75 -5.14
CA TYR A 172 -1.93 7.20 -5.06
C TYR A 172 -3.41 7.65 -4.99
N GLY A 173 -3.59 8.92 -4.63
CA GLY A 173 -4.89 9.56 -4.50
C GLY A 173 -4.87 10.67 -3.44
N PRO A 174 -5.99 11.38 -3.24
CA PRO A 174 -6.16 12.36 -2.17
C PRO A 174 -5.68 11.84 -0.81
N GLY A 175 -4.77 12.55 -0.14
CA GLY A 175 -4.23 12.13 1.17
C GLY A 175 -3.11 11.08 1.13
N SER A 176 -2.69 10.60 -0.05
CA SER A 176 -1.54 9.69 -0.16
C SER A 176 -0.26 10.38 0.27
N ASN A 177 0.34 9.93 1.39
CA ASN A 177 1.58 10.51 1.87
C ASN A 177 2.74 10.25 0.91
N SER A 178 2.92 9.00 0.48
CA SER A 178 4.09 8.57 -0.30
C SER A 178 4.12 9.14 -1.71
N TRP A 179 2.95 9.30 -2.35
CA TRP A 179 2.87 9.61 -3.79
C TRP A 179 2.19 10.94 -4.12
N VAL A 180 1.68 11.66 -3.11
CA VAL A 180 1.16 13.03 -3.28
C VAL A 180 1.82 13.99 -2.29
N ILE A 181 1.62 13.82 -0.98
CA ILE A 181 2.04 14.82 0.03
C ILE A 181 3.56 14.97 0.10
N ARG A 182 4.31 13.87 0.28
CA ARG A 182 5.78 13.89 0.38
C ARG A 182 6.43 14.41 -0.92
N PRO A 183 6.06 13.94 -2.13
CA PRO A 183 6.56 14.51 -3.38
C PRO A 183 6.28 16.01 -3.50
N LEU A 184 5.06 16.48 -3.18
CA LEU A 184 4.72 17.91 -3.24
C LEU A 184 5.53 18.73 -2.22
N SER A 185 5.75 18.22 -1.01
CA SER A 185 6.63 18.85 -0.02
C SER A 185 8.05 19.02 -0.56
N LEU A 186 8.61 17.96 -1.16
CA LEU A 186 9.95 18.00 -1.75
C LEU A 186 10.02 18.94 -2.96
N MET A 187 8.99 18.97 -3.83
CA MET A 187 8.92 19.88 -4.97
C MET A 187 8.86 21.34 -4.50
N HIS A 188 8.05 21.63 -3.48
CA HIS A 188 7.96 22.96 -2.88
C HIS A 188 9.30 23.42 -2.30
N LYS A 189 10.03 22.51 -1.63
CA LYS A 189 11.37 22.74 -1.07
C LYS A 189 12.49 22.71 -2.13
N ARG A 190 12.17 22.50 -3.41
CA ARG A 190 13.13 22.29 -4.53
C ARG A 190 14.15 21.16 -4.29
N LYS A 191 13.71 20.12 -3.57
CA LYS A 191 14.49 18.92 -3.22
C LYS A 191 13.97 17.64 -3.92
N PHE A 192 13.02 17.77 -4.84
CA PHE A 192 12.50 16.63 -5.60
C PHE A 192 13.26 16.51 -6.93
N PHE A 193 13.94 15.38 -7.13
CA PHE A 193 14.74 15.09 -8.32
C PHE A 193 14.28 13.79 -8.97
N LEU A 194 14.27 13.76 -10.30
CA LEU A 194 14.00 12.56 -11.09
C LEU A 194 15.33 11.93 -11.55
N PRO A 195 15.65 10.69 -11.15
CA PRO A 195 16.84 10.02 -11.65
C PRO A 195 16.71 9.70 -13.15
N ASN A 196 17.77 9.93 -13.93
CA ASN A 196 17.86 9.60 -15.36
C ASN A 196 16.65 10.09 -16.18
N GLY A 197 16.22 11.34 -15.97
CA GLY A 197 15.10 11.94 -16.68
C GLY A 197 13.73 11.46 -16.23
N GLY A 198 13.63 10.63 -15.19
CA GLY A 198 12.39 10.00 -14.76
C GLY A 198 11.91 8.92 -15.72
N SER A 199 12.84 8.23 -16.39
CA SER A 199 12.58 7.19 -17.39
C SER A 199 12.11 5.86 -16.81
N GLY A 200 12.25 5.65 -15.50
CA GLY A 200 11.67 4.49 -14.84
C GLY A 200 10.14 4.51 -14.89
N ILE A 201 9.54 3.33 -14.80
CA ILE A 201 8.09 3.14 -14.80
C ILE A 201 7.56 3.26 -13.37
N MET A 202 6.58 4.13 -13.20
CA MET A 202 5.76 4.23 -11.99
C MET A 202 4.53 3.35 -12.20
N ASN A 203 4.47 2.24 -11.47
CA ASN A 203 3.36 1.31 -11.53
C ASN A 203 2.25 1.83 -10.63
N HIS A 204 1.59 2.92 -11.03
CA HIS A 204 0.59 3.54 -10.19
C HIS A 204 -0.71 2.71 -10.13
N ILE A 205 -1.41 2.89 -9.01
CA ILE A 205 -2.80 2.47 -8.86
C ILE A 205 -3.58 3.54 -8.11
N TYR A 206 -4.70 3.99 -8.68
CA TYR A 206 -5.58 4.89 -7.96
C TYR A 206 -6.23 4.14 -6.79
N ILE A 207 -6.35 4.80 -5.63
CA ILE A 207 -6.81 4.15 -4.41
C ILE A 207 -8.18 3.48 -4.56
N ASP A 208 -9.13 4.06 -5.30
CA ASP A 208 -10.45 3.44 -5.50
C ASP A 208 -10.36 2.20 -6.37
N ASN A 209 -9.52 2.21 -7.42
CA ASN A 209 -9.30 1.03 -8.25
C ASN A 209 -8.69 -0.12 -7.43
N LEU A 210 -7.84 0.19 -6.44
CA LEU A 210 -7.33 -0.83 -5.51
C LEU A 210 -8.46 -1.43 -4.65
N ILE A 211 -9.33 -0.59 -4.07
CA ILE A 211 -10.43 -1.08 -3.25
C ILE A 211 -11.43 -1.89 -4.10
N ASP A 212 -11.73 -1.44 -5.32
CA ASP A 212 -12.55 -2.17 -6.29
C ASP A 212 -11.96 -3.57 -6.57
N ALA A 213 -10.64 -3.66 -6.81
CA ALA A 213 -9.97 -4.94 -7.02
C ALA A 213 -10.07 -5.87 -5.79
N ILE A 214 -9.96 -5.31 -4.59
CA ILE A 214 -10.12 -6.08 -3.34
C ILE A 214 -11.56 -6.59 -3.21
N PHE A 215 -12.56 -5.74 -3.45
CA PHE A 215 -13.98 -6.11 -3.40
C PHE A 215 -14.32 -7.18 -4.43
N LEU A 216 -13.86 -7.03 -5.68
CA LEU A 216 -14.00 -8.07 -6.70
C LEU A 216 -13.37 -9.40 -6.26
N ALA A 217 -12.19 -9.38 -5.63
CA ALA A 217 -11.55 -10.60 -5.13
C ALA A 217 -12.36 -11.30 -4.03
N ILE A 218 -12.99 -10.52 -3.14
CA ILE A 218 -13.92 -11.02 -2.10
C ILE A 218 -15.17 -11.61 -2.76
N GLU A 219 -15.77 -10.89 -3.71
CA GLU A 219 -17.00 -11.31 -4.38
C GLU A 219 -16.83 -12.60 -5.18
N LYS A 220 -15.67 -12.75 -5.83
CA LYS A 220 -15.29 -13.96 -6.59
C LYS A 220 -14.79 -15.10 -5.72
N GLU A 221 -14.61 -14.87 -4.42
CA GLU A 221 -14.09 -15.87 -3.48
C GLU A 221 -12.79 -16.50 -4.00
N ALA A 222 -11.85 -15.66 -4.43
CA ALA A 222 -10.59 -16.05 -5.07
C ALA A 222 -9.57 -16.65 -4.07
N TYR A 223 -9.98 -17.71 -3.37
CA TYR A 223 -9.26 -18.31 -2.25
C TYR A 223 -7.95 -18.95 -2.72
N GLY A 224 -6.88 -18.73 -1.96
CA GLY A 224 -5.55 -19.26 -2.24
C GLY A 224 -4.81 -18.51 -3.34
N GLU A 225 -5.39 -17.47 -3.93
CA GLU A 225 -4.81 -16.73 -5.03
C GLU A 225 -4.10 -15.45 -4.58
N ALA A 226 -3.08 -15.07 -5.34
CA ALA A 226 -2.46 -13.76 -5.31
C ALA A 226 -2.76 -12.99 -6.59
N PHE A 227 -2.87 -11.65 -6.49
CA PHE A 227 -3.10 -10.76 -7.63
C PHE A 227 -2.17 -9.54 -7.59
N ASN A 228 -1.47 -9.30 -8.69
CA ASN A 228 -0.83 -8.01 -8.96
C ASN A 228 -1.90 -7.02 -9.41
N VAL A 229 -1.97 -5.86 -8.75
CA VAL A 229 -2.98 -4.85 -9.06
C VAL A 229 -2.32 -3.50 -9.30
N THR A 230 -2.50 -3.00 -10.52
CA THR A 230 -2.09 -1.66 -11.00
C THR A 230 -3.20 -1.07 -11.88
N ASP A 231 -3.06 0.19 -12.32
CA ASP A 231 -3.93 0.77 -13.36
C ASP A 231 -3.59 0.26 -14.79
N GLY A 232 -2.60 -0.63 -14.93
CA GLY A 232 -2.23 -1.28 -16.19
C GLY A 232 -1.50 -0.40 -17.22
N GLN A 233 -1.16 0.85 -16.87
CA GLN A 233 -0.46 1.80 -17.74
C GLN A 233 1.05 1.79 -17.50
N GLU A 234 1.84 1.93 -18.57
CA GLU A 234 3.31 2.09 -18.51
C GLU A 234 3.71 3.56 -18.33
N THR A 235 3.20 4.19 -17.26
CA THR A 235 3.47 5.60 -16.95
C THR A 235 4.89 5.79 -16.45
N THR A 236 5.62 6.76 -17.01
CA THR A 236 6.96 7.10 -16.51
C THR A 236 6.91 7.96 -15.23
N TRP A 237 7.93 7.88 -14.38
CA TRP A 237 8.06 8.80 -13.23
C TRP A 237 8.03 10.27 -13.66
N LYS A 238 8.60 10.58 -14.83
CA LYS A 238 8.55 11.91 -15.43
C LYS A 238 7.12 12.37 -15.70
N GLU A 239 6.31 11.52 -16.33
CA GLU A 239 4.92 11.80 -16.64
C GLU A 239 4.10 12.03 -15.37
N TYR A 240 4.18 11.10 -14.40
CA TYR A 240 3.46 11.22 -13.14
C TYR A 240 3.86 12.49 -12.39
N ALA A 241 5.16 12.72 -12.19
CA ALA A 241 5.65 13.87 -11.42
C ALA A 241 5.35 15.20 -12.13
N THR A 242 5.32 15.22 -13.47
CA THR A 242 4.91 16.40 -14.24
C THR A 242 3.42 16.71 -14.05
N ARG A 243 2.55 15.69 -14.09
CA ARG A 243 1.12 15.85 -13.81
C ARG A 243 0.89 16.34 -12.38
N LEU A 244 1.57 15.74 -11.40
CA LEU A 244 1.49 16.12 -10.00
C LEU A 244 1.95 17.56 -9.74
N ALA A 245 3.08 17.98 -10.33
CA ALA A 245 3.54 19.36 -10.25
C ALA A 245 2.54 20.35 -10.87
N LYS A 246 1.93 19.98 -12.01
CA LYS A 246 0.91 20.80 -12.69
C LYS A 246 -0.31 21.03 -11.81
N VAL A 247 -0.88 19.98 -11.20
CA VAL A 247 -2.08 20.14 -10.35
C VAL A 247 -1.83 20.97 -9.09
N ALA A 248 -0.59 20.99 -8.60
CA ALA A 248 -0.17 21.80 -7.47
C ALA A 248 0.38 23.20 -7.85
N ASN A 249 0.36 23.58 -9.13
CA ASN A 249 0.96 24.83 -9.64
C ASN A 249 2.44 25.01 -9.25
N LEU A 250 3.21 23.92 -9.26
CA LEU A 250 4.64 23.89 -8.97
C LEU A 250 5.45 23.75 -10.28
N PRO A 251 6.72 24.21 -10.29
CA PRO A 251 7.60 23.99 -11.43
C PRO A 251 7.84 22.49 -11.64
N LYS A 252 8.09 22.10 -12.90
CA LYS A 252 8.45 20.72 -13.23
C LYS A 252 9.73 20.31 -12.48
N PRO A 253 9.78 19.08 -11.93
CA PRO A 253 11.00 18.55 -11.33
C PRO A 253 12.19 18.57 -12.28
N PHE A 254 13.37 18.83 -11.71
CA PHE A 254 14.64 18.68 -12.42
C PHE A 254 15.09 17.23 -12.40
N SER A 255 15.91 16.88 -13.38
CA SER A 255 16.51 15.55 -13.51
C SER A 255 17.98 15.59 -13.17
N LEU A 256 18.48 14.52 -12.53
CA LEU A 256 19.90 14.28 -12.30
C LEU A 256 20.26 12.84 -12.72
N PRO A 257 21.52 12.56 -13.11
CA PRO A 257 21.96 11.18 -13.31
C PRO A 257 21.79 10.36 -12.02
N ALA A 258 21.31 9.13 -12.13
CA ALA A 258 21.03 8.27 -10.98
C ALA A 258 22.27 8.07 -10.09
N SER A 259 23.47 7.99 -10.68
CA SER A 259 24.74 7.89 -9.95
C SER A 259 25.01 9.09 -9.05
N VAL A 260 24.67 10.31 -9.51
CA VAL A 260 24.79 11.54 -8.73
C VAL A 260 23.81 11.52 -7.56
N VAL A 261 22.56 11.13 -7.80
CA VAL A 261 21.55 11.05 -6.73
C VAL A 261 21.94 10.01 -5.69
N LYS A 262 22.39 8.81 -6.10
CA LYS A 262 22.88 7.77 -5.19
C LYS A 262 24.06 8.26 -4.35
N PHE A 263 24.99 9.02 -4.95
CA PHE A 263 26.11 9.60 -4.22
C PHE A 263 25.65 10.61 -3.16
N LEU A 264 24.72 11.51 -3.50
CA LEU A 264 24.16 12.47 -2.56
C LEU A 264 23.45 11.79 -1.38
N ILE A 265 22.65 10.74 -1.65
CA ILE A 265 21.99 9.96 -0.60
C ILE A 265 23.05 9.28 0.28
N LYS A 266 24.11 8.70 -0.30
CA LYS A 266 25.18 8.06 0.48
C LYS A 266 25.86 9.05 1.43
N LEU A 267 26.12 10.28 0.98
CA LEU A 267 26.65 11.34 1.85
C LEU A 267 25.68 11.70 2.98
N GLN A 268 24.39 11.81 2.68
CA GLN A 268 23.34 12.05 3.67
C GLN A 268 23.29 10.93 4.72
N CYS A 269 23.34 9.66 4.29
CA CYS A 269 23.37 8.52 5.20
C CYS A 269 24.59 8.56 6.13
N LEU A 270 25.77 8.91 5.60
CA LEU A 270 26.99 9.04 6.41
C LEU A 270 26.84 10.16 7.45
N GLN A 271 26.30 11.31 7.04
CA GLN A 271 26.03 12.43 7.94
C GLN A 271 25.04 12.04 9.05
N GLN A 272 23.93 11.38 8.71
CA GLN A 272 22.94 10.92 9.69
C GLN A 272 23.54 9.95 10.71
N LYS A 273 24.33 8.98 10.24
CA LYS A 273 25.06 8.05 11.10
C LYS A 273 26.03 8.77 12.04
N MET A 274 26.77 9.75 11.54
CA MET A 274 27.68 10.55 12.38
C MET A 274 26.94 11.38 13.43
N LEU A 275 25.72 11.83 13.12
CA LEU A 275 24.86 12.59 14.04
C LEU A 275 24.00 11.71 14.95
N GLY A 276 24.13 10.38 14.89
CA GLY A 276 23.29 9.44 15.64
C GLY A 276 21.81 9.48 15.24
N GLN A 277 21.50 9.99 14.05
CA GLN A 277 20.15 10.07 13.51
C GLN A 277 19.79 8.76 12.79
N GLU A 278 18.51 8.40 12.80
CA GLU A 278 18.01 7.31 11.97
C GLU A 278 18.19 7.65 10.49
N VAL A 279 18.62 6.65 9.70
CA VAL A 279 18.75 6.78 8.26
C VAL A 279 17.37 6.71 7.63
N ASP A 280 16.94 7.79 6.98
CA ASP A 280 15.58 7.96 6.46
C ASP A 280 15.42 7.53 4.99
N ILE A 281 16.50 7.56 4.20
CA ILE A 281 16.51 7.21 2.78
C ILE A 281 17.75 6.38 2.47
N LEU A 282 17.58 5.29 1.74
CA LEU A 282 18.67 4.42 1.29
C LEU A 282 18.99 4.66 -0.19
N PRO A 283 20.26 4.50 -0.65
CA PRO A 283 20.61 4.62 -2.07
C PRO A 283 19.79 3.68 -2.98
N GLU A 284 19.36 2.54 -2.45
CA GLU A 284 18.48 1.54 -3.07
C GLU A 284 17.09 2.11 -3.41
N SER A 285 16.64 3.18 -2.73
CA SER A 285 15.41 3.90 -3.12
C SER A 285 15.49 4.48 -4.54
N ILE A 286 16.70 4.64 -5.11
CA ILE A 286 16.88 5.01 -6.52
C ILE A 286 16.67 3.83 -7.47
N ASP A 287 16.96 2.61 -7.04
CA ASP A 287 16.67 1.42 -7.85
C ASP A 287 15.17 1.25 -8.04
N PHE A 288 14.37 1.58 -7.02
CA PHE A 288 12.91 1.67 -7.13
C PHE A 288 12.44 2.70 -8.18
N LEU A 289 13.04 3.90 -8.22
CA LEU A 289 12.69 4.95 -9.18
C LEU A 289 13.22 4.69 -10.60
N THR A 290 14.12 3.73 -10.76
CA THR A 290 14.71 3.36 -12.06
C THR A 290 14.23 1.99 -12.57
N ARG A 291 13.23 1.39 -11.90
CA ARG A 291 12.51 0.19 -12.37
C ARG A 291 12.05 0.38 -13.81
N ARG A 292 12.33 -0.60 -14.67
CA ARG A 292 12.15 -0.47 -16.12
C ARG A 292 10.80 -0.94 -16.64
N TYR A 293 10.09 -1.75 -15.86
CA TYR A 293 8.98 -2.52 -16.42
C TYR A 293 7.72 -2.42 -15.58
N ALA A 294 6.59 -2.60 -16.26
CA ALA A 294 5.31 -2.74 -15.63
C ALA A 294 5.06 -4.17 -15.09
N TYR A 295 4.21 -4.28 -14.08
CA TYR A 295 3.68 -5.55 -13.60
C TYR A 295 2.50 -6.00 -14.48
N SER A 296 2.35 -7.31 -14.70
CA SER A 296 1.15 -7.84 -15.37
C SER A 296 -0.05 -7.81 -14.44
N ILE A 297 -1.21 -7.39 -14.95
CA ILE A 297 -2.52 -7.46 -14.26
C ILE A 297 -3.48 -8.43 -14.94
N GLU A 298 -2.99 -9.25 -15.87
CA GLU A 298 -3.83 -10.13 -16.70
C GLU A 298 -4.60 -11.16 -15.86
N LYS A 299 -4.01 -11.64 -14.77
CA LYS A 299 -4.71 -12.55 -13.86
C LYS A 299 -5.89 -11.88 -13.16
N ALA A 300 -5.72 -10.65 -12.69
CA ALA A 300 -6.80 -9.86 -12.08
C ALA A 300 -7.92 -9.58 -13.10
N LYS A 301 -7.57 -9.22 -14.35
CA LYS A 301 -8.56 -9.06 -15.42
C LYS A 301 -9.35 -10.35 -15.68
N ASN A 302 -8.65 -11.47 -15.86
CA ASN A 302 -9.25 -12.73 -16.30
C ASN A 302 -10.07 -13.42 -15.21
N GLN A 303 -9.61 -13.39 -13.96
CA GLN A 303 -10.28 -14.10 -12.86
C GLN A 303 -11.24 -13.20 -12.08
N LEU A 304 -10.94 -11.91 -11.94
CA LEU A 304 -11.77 -10.99 -11.15
C LEU A 304 -12.70 -10.13 -12.02
N GLY A 305 -12.42 -10.01 -13.32
CA GLY A 305 -13.06 -9.00 -14.17
C GLY A 305 -12.55 -7.58 -13.89
N TYR A 306 -11.39 -7.45 -13.22
CA TYR A 306 -10.85 -6.16 -12.81
C TYR A 306 -10.49 -5.29 -14.03
N THR A 307 -11.10 -4.11 -14.09
CA THR A 307 -10.76 -3.04 -15.03
C THR A 307 -10.66 -1.75 -14.22
N PRO A 308 -9.54 -1.00 -14.30
CA PRO A 308 -9.40 0.27 -13.59
C PRO A 308 -10.47 1.28 -14.06
N ASN A 309 -11.30 1.75 -13.14
CA ASN A 309 -12.40 2.67 -13.43
C ASN A 309 -11.96 4.14 -13.44
N VAL A 310 -10.95 4.47 -12.64
CA VAL A 310 -10.37 5.81 -12.55
C VAL A 310 -9.06 5.85 -13.33
N SER A 311 -9.00 6.69 -14.36
CA SER A 311 -7.77 6.95 -15.10
C SER A 311 -6.78 7.83 -14.32
N LEU A 312 -5.51 7.85 -14.74
CA LEU A 312 -4.51 8.74 -14.14
C LEU A 312 -4.90 10.22 -14.18
N ASP A 313 -5.49 10.68 -15.28
CA ASP A 313 -5.88 12.08 -15.42
C ASP A 313 -7.04 12.43 -14.48
N GLN A 314 -8.06 11.56 -14.34
CA GLN A 314 -9.12 11.73 -13.34
C GLN A 314 -8.59 11.67 -11.90
N GLY A 315 -7.70 10.74 -11.60
CA GLY A 315 -7.05 10.64 -10.28
C GLY A 315 -6.30 11.93 -9.93
N MET A 316 -5.65 12.56 -10.91
CA MET A 316 -4.98 13.86 -10.75
C MET A 316 -5.97 15.02 -10.55
N GLU A 317 -7.12 15.00 -11.23
CA GLU A 317 -8.21 15.96 -10.98
C GLU A 317 -8.74 15.85 -9.55
N PHE A 318 -8.96 14.63 -9.03
CA PHE A 318 -9.38 14.43 -7.65
C PHE A 318 -8.32 14.91 -6.64
N VAL A 319 -7.04 14.66 -6.92
CA VAL A 319 -5.94 15.25 -6.14
C VAL A 319 -5.99 16.78 -6.19
N GLN A 320 -6.22 17.37 -7.35
CA GLN A 320 -6.33 18.83 -7.49
C GLN A 320 -7.48 19.41 -6.65
N GLU A 321 -8.66 18.79 -6.70
CA GLU A 321 -9.81 19.21 -5.90
C GLU A 321 -9.55 19.06 -4.40
N TRP A 322 -8.88 17.98 -3.99
CA TRP A 322 -8.47 17.79 -2.61
C TRP A 322 -7.48 18.85 -2.15
N LEU A 323 -6.51 19.24 -3.00
CA LEU A 323 -5.54 20.30 -2.71
C LEU A 323 -6.20 21.67 -2.51
N LYS A 324 -7.31 21.97 -3.21
CA LYS A 324 -8.07 23.22 -3.02
C LYS A 324 -8.71 23.32 -1.64
N LYS A 325 -9.10 22.18 -1.06
CA LYS A 325 -9.80 22.09 0.24
C LYS A 325 -8.86 21.86 1.42
N THR A 326 -7.60 21.54 1.14
CA THR A 326 -6.63 21.12 2.14
C THR A 326 -5.57 22.19 2.30
N ASP A 327 -5.28 22.58 3.54
CA ASP A 327 -4.11 23.41 3.84
C ASP A 327 -2.83 22.57 3.70
N ILE A 328 -2.35 22.45 2.45
CA ILE A 328 -1.17 21.64 2.16
C ILE A 328 0.06 22.16 2.91
N LYS A 329 0.11 23.47 3.26
CA LYS A 329 1.24 24.02 4.02
C LYS A 329 1.37 23.37 5.40
N LYS A 330 0.26 23.03 6.05
CA LYS A 330 0.27 22.25 7.31
C LYS A 330 0.68 20.80 7.14
N LEU A 331 0.50 20.22 5.96
CA LEU A 331 0.87 18.83 5.67
C LEU A 331 2.33 18.70 5.21
N ILE A 332 2.92 19.77 4.67
CA ILE A 332 4.28 19.76 4.12
C ILE A 332 5.31 20.50 4.99
N SER A 333 4.87 21.23 6.02
CA SER A 333 5.71 21.92 7.02
C SER A 333 6.52 20.91 7.82
#